data_AF-A0A7C5IW46-F1
#
_entry.id   AF-A0A7C5IW46-F1
#
_cell.length_a   1.000
_cell.length_b   1.000
_cell.length_c   1.000
_cell.angle_alpha   90.00
_cell.angle_beta   90.00
_cell.angle_gamma   90.00
#
_symmetry.space_group_name_H-M   'P 1'
#
loop_
_entity.id
_entity.type
_entity.pdbx_description
1 polymer ?
#
loop_
_entity_poly.entity_id
_entity_poly.type
_entity_poly.pdbx_seq_one_letter_code
_entity_poly.pdbx_strand_id
1 'polypeptide(L)'
;MPTISQRSYKENEKIAKVIDRVLMQIFGEEATRLIYRYLENRYAVKRDEIAEKIDLFAKGLEEFLRTGAYVIERKILEDIYSSYGLLRRLELERMQESDFASQIKMLMRRA
;
A
#
# COMPACT_ATOMS: atom_id res chain seq x y z
N MET A 1 -4.08 2.79 -27.55
CA MET A 1 -4.94 2.37 -26.42
C MET A 1 -4.11 1.41 -25.57
N PRO A 2 -3.76 1.72 -24.31
CA PRO A 2 -3.10 0.74 -23.46
C PRO A 2 -4.04 -0.45 -23.22
N THR A 3 -3.52 -1.66 -23.33
CA THR A 3 -4.25 -2.89 -22.99
C THR A 3 -4.58 -2.92 -21.50
N ILE A 4 -5.66 -3.62 -21.11
CA ILE A 4 -6.12 -3.72 -19.71
C ILE A 4 -4.98 -4.11 -18.75
N SER A 5 -4.05 -4.96 -19.20
CA SER A 5 -2.85 -5.34 -18.45
C SER A 5 -1.87 -4.17 -18.20
N GLN A 6 -1.67 -3.27 -19.17
CA GLN A 6 -0.77 -2.12 -19.02
C GLN A 6 -1.30 -1.07 -18.03
N ARG A 7 -2.63 -0.92 -17.96
CA ARG A 7 -3.28 0.00 -17.03
C ARG A 7 -3.19 -0.49 -15.59
N SER A 8 -3.45 -1.78 -15.35
CA SER A 8 -3.30 -2.41 -14.03
C SER A 8 -1.85 -2.34 -13.53
N TYR A 9 -0.87 -2.60 -14.40
CA TYR A 9 0.55 -2.52 -14.03
C TYR A 9 0.95 -1.12 -13.57
N LYS A 10 0.51 -0.07 -14.30
CA LYS A 10 0.81 1.33 -13.95
C LYS A 10 0.20 1.73 -12.60
N GLU A 11 -0.98 1.22 -12.26
CA GLU A 11 -1.64 1.46 -10.99
C GLU A 11 -0.94 0.72 -9.84
N ASN A 12 -0.53 -0.54 -10.06
CA ASN A 12 0.28 -1.30 -9.10
C ASN A 12 1.59 -0.58 -8.80
N GLU A 13 2.28 -0.11 -9.84
CA GLU A 13 3.52 0.65 -9.70
C GLU A 13 3.30 1.96 -8.92
N LYS A 14 2.20 2.66 -9.17
CA LYS A 14 1.84 3.88 -8.44
C LYS A 14 1.64 3.61 -6.95
N ILE A 15 0.88 2.57 -6.60
CA ILE A 15 0.63 2.17 -5.20
C ILE A 15 1.95 1.77 -4.52
N ALA A 16 2.75 0.92 -5.15
CA ALA A 16 4.04 0.48 -4.61
C ALA A 16 4.98 1.67 -4.35
N LYS A 17 5.01 2.66 -5.25
CA LYS A 17 5.81 3.89 -5.07
C LYS A 17 5.34 4.75 -3.90
N VAL A 18 4.03 4.82 -3.64
CA VAL A 18 3.52 5.56 -2.47
C VAL A 18 3.87 4.84 -1.19
N ILE A 19 3.70 3.52 -1.14
CA ILE A 19 4.06 2.70 0.03
C ILE A 19 5.54 2.86 0.37
N ASP A 20 6.42 2.72 -0.63
CA ASP A 20 7.86 2.89 -0.43
C ASP A 20 8.22 4.28 0.10
N ARG A 21 7.62 5.33 -0.48
CA ARG A 21 7.83 6.69 -0.01
C ARG A 21 7.44 6.87 1.45
N VAL A 22 6.26 6.37 1.85
CA VAL A 22 5.78 6.49 3.22
C VAL A 22 6.70 5.75 4.20
N LEU A 23 7.12 4.53 3.86
CA LEU A 23 8.05 3.78 4.69
C LEU A 23 9.40 4.51 4.81
N MET A 24 9.97 4.99 3.70
CA MET A 24 11.23 5.75 3.69
C MET A 24 11.13 7.04 4.49
N GLN A 25 10.00 7.75 4.43
CA GLN A 25 9.81 9.00 5.18
C GLN A 25 9.71 8.77 6.69
N ILE A 26 9.06 7.68 7.11
CA ILE A 26 8.82 7.41 8.53
C ILE A 26 10.03 6.71 9.17
N PHE A 27 10.60 5.72 8.49
CA PHE A 27 11.61 4.84 9.06
C PHE A 27 13.03 5.14 8.55
N GLY A 28 13.17 5.89 7.45
CA GLY A 28 14.45 6.03 6.76
C GLY A 28 14.83 4.77 5.99
N GLU A 29 15.97 4.83 5.31
CA GLU A 29 16.39 3.82 4.32
C GLU A 29 16.68 2.45 4.96
N GLU A 30 17.45 2.41 6.05
CA GLU A 30 17.88 1.16 6.68
C GLU A 30 16.73 0.37 7.29
N ALA A 31 15.85 1.04 8.03
CA ALA A 31 14.70 0.38 8.64
C ALA A 31 13.66 -0.02 7.59
N THR A 32 13.47 0.77 6.53
CA THR A 32 12.65 0.37 5.38
C THR A 32 13.18 -0.89 4.71
N ARG A 33 14.50 -1.00 4.51
CA ARG A 33 15.13 -2.25 4.02
C ARG A 33 14.86 -3.43 4.94
N LEU A 34 14.89 -3.25 6.26
CA LEU A 34 14.61 -4.33 7.21
C LEU A 34 13.16 -4.82 7.10
N ILE A 35 12.21 -3.91 6.96
CA ILE A 35 10.79 -4.24 6.72
C ILE A 35 10.65 -5.06 5.43
N TYR A 36 11.24 -4.61 4.33
CA TYR A 36 11.17 -5.34 3.07
C TYR A 36 11.82 -6.72 3.13
N ARG A 37 13.01 -6.84 3.75
CA ARG A 37 13.65 -8.15 3.94
C ARG A 37 12.78 -9.10 4.77
N TYR A 38 12.11 -8.58 5.80
CA TYR A 38 11.20 -9.40 6.60
C TYR A 38 10.00 -9.89 5.78
N LEU A 39 9.36 -8.99 5.02
CA LEU A 39 8.22 -9.32 4.16
C LEU A 39 8.59 -10.32 3.06
N GLU A 40 9.75 -10.14 2.43
CA GLU A 40 10.24 -11.03 1.39
C GLU A 40 10.56 -12.42 1.96
N ASN A 41 11.28 -12.49 3.08
CA ASN A 41 11.67 -13.78 3.67
C ASN A 41 10.48 -14.56 4.25
N ARG A 42 9.48 -13.88 4.82
CA ARG A 42 8.39 -14.53 5.56
C ARG A 42 7.11 -14.72 4.75
N TYR A 43 6.87 -13.86 3.76
CA TYR A 43 5.63 -13.87 2.97
C TYR A 43 5.87 -13.92 1.45
N ALA A 44 7.13 -13.97 1.00
CA ALA A 44 7.50 -13.91 -0.42
C ALA A 44 6.87 -12.68 -1.12
N VAL A 45 6.78 -11.56 -0.41
CA VAL A 45 6.29 -10.28 -0.94
C VAL A 45 7.49 -9.42 -1.30
N LYS A 46 7.72 -9.24 -2.60
CA LYS A 46 8.72 -8.29 -3.10
C LYS A 46 8.13 -6.89 -3.19
N ARG A 47 9.00 -5.87 -3.15
CA ARG A 47 8.63 -4.45 -3.16
C ARG A 47 7.72 -4.07 -4.33
N ASP A 48 7.99 -4.60 -5.51
CA ASP A 48 7.23 -4.37 -6.75
C ASP A 48 5.90 -5.16 -6.81
N GLU A 49 5.76 -6.21 -6.01
CA GLU A 49 4.57 -7.06 -5.93
C GLU A 49 3.60 -6.66 -4.81
N ILE A 50 3.95 -5.65 -3.99
CA ILE A 50 3.17 -5.27 -2.79
C ILE A 50 1.71 -4.98 -3.12
N ALA A 51 1.44 -4.27 -4.22
CA ALA A 51 0.06 -3.93 -4.60
C ALA A 51 -0.76 -5.19 -4.92
N GLU A 52 -0.14 -6.21 -5.51
CA GLU A 52 -0.80 -7.47 -5.87
C GLU A 52 -1.01 -8.37 -4.64
N LYS A 53 -0.06 -8.33 -3.70
CA LYS A 53 -0.06 -9.13 -2.47
C LYS A 53 -0.40 -8.28 -1.23
N ILE A 54 -1.31 -7.32 -1.39
CA ILE A 54 -1.56 -6.30 -0.35
C ILE A 54 -2.04 -6.88 0.98
N ASP A 55 -2.76 -8.01 0.98
CA ASP A 55 -3.16 -8.69 2.22
C ASP A 55 -1.96 -9.25 3.00
N LEU A 56 -1.02 -9.85 2.26
CA LEU A 56 0.21 -10.41 2.85
C LEU A 56 1.13 -9.29 3.33
N PHE A 57 1.17 -8.18 2.60
CA PHE A 57 1.85 -6.97 3.06
C PHE A 57 1.25 -6.45 4.37
N ALA A 58 -0.07 -6.26 4.45
CA ALA A 58 -0.76 -5.77 5.65
C ALA A 58 -0.48 -6.66 6.87
N LYS A 59 -0.68 -7.97 6.68
CA LYS A 59 -0.39 -8.97 7.71
C LYS A 59 1.07 -8.96 8.16
N GLY A 60 2.01 -8.94 7.21
CA GLY A 60 3.43 -8.93 7.53
C GLY A 60 3.88 -7.63 8.21
N LEU A 61 3.27 -6.50 7.84
CA LEU A 61 3.51 -5.22 8.48
C LEU A 61 2.98 -5.21 9.92
N GLU A 62 1.77 -5.74 10.15
CA GLU A 62 1.20 -5.94 11.49
C GLU A 62 2.06 -6.87 12.34
N GLU A 63 2.56 -7.97 11.80
CA GLU A 63 3.44 -8.86 12.57
C GLU A 63 4.81 -8.22 12.88
N PHE A 64 5.32 -7.35 12.01
CA PHE A 64 6.60 -6.66 12.22
C PHE A 64 6.50 -5.47 13.19
N LEU A 65 5.48 -4.62 13.03
CA LEU A 65 5.31 -3.37 13.77
C LEU A 65 4.29 -3.45 14.91
N ARG A 66 3.55 -4.56 15.01
CA ARG A 66 2.42 -4.73 15.94
C ARG A 66 1.40 -3.61 15.75
N THR A 67 0.96 -2.98 16.84
CA THR A 67 0.02 -1.85 16.82
C THR A 67 0.53 -0.64 16.02
N GLY A 68 1.84 -0.54 15.79
CA GLY A 68 2.42 0.51 14.95
C GLY A 68 2.00 0.40 13.48
N ALA A 69 1.67 -0.80 12.99
CA ALA A 69 1.27 -1.01 11.60
C ALA A 69 0.03 -0.19 11.22
N TYR A 70 -0.95 -0.08 12.12
CA TYR A 70 -2.16 0.70 11.89
C TYR A 70 -1.85 2.16 11.53
N VAL A 71 -0.88 2.79 12.22
CA VAL A 71 -0.48 4.18 11.93
C VAL A 71 0.14 4.30 10.55
N ILE A 72 0.94 3.31 10.15
CA ILE A 72 1.58 3.26 8.84
C ILE A 72 0.56 3.04 7.73
N GLU A 73 -0.35 2.07 7.90
CA GLU A 73 -1.44 1.79 6.95
C GLU A 73 -2.31 3.02 6.72
N ARG A 74 -2.70 3.71 7.80
CA ARG A 74 -3.44 4.98 7.72
C ARG A 74 -2.69 6.02 6.92
N LYS A 75 -1.39 6.19 7.19
CA LYS A 75 -0.56 7.16 6.47
C LYS A 75 -0.41 6.81 4.98
N ILE A 76 -0.27 5.52 4.66
CA ILE A 76 -0.26 5.04 3.26
C ILE A 76 -1.57 5.40 2.57
N LEU A 77 -2.72 5.13 3.18
CA LEU A 77 -4.02 5.46 2.58
C LEU A 77 -4.18 6.96 2.35
N GLU A 78 -3.80 7.80 3.32
CA GLU A 78 -3.86 9.26 3.19
C GLU A 78 -3.04 9.77 2.00
N ASP A 79 -1.81 9.27 1.83
CA ASP A 79 -0.92 9.66 0.74
C ASP A 79 -1.43 9.14 -0.62
N ILE A 80 -1.97 7.91 -0.63
CA ILE A 80 -2.61 7.34 -1.81
C ILE A 80 -3.79 8.21 -2.21
N TYR A 81 -4.72 8.52 -1.31
CA TYR A 81 -5.91 9.32 -1.61
C TYR A 81 -5.55 10.71 -2.11
N SER A 82 -4.54 11.34 -1.49
CA SER A 82 -3.99 12.61 -1.95
C SER A 82 -3.45 12.52 -3.39
N SER A 83 -2.86 11.39 -3.78
CA SER A 83 -2.34 11.16 -5.13
C SER A 83 -3.41 10.90 -6.21
N TYR A 84 -4.66 10.62 -5.84
CA TYR A 84 -5.78 10.40 -6.78
C TYR A 84 -6.77 11.58 -6.81
N GLY A 85 -6.54 12.63 -6.02
CA GLY A 85 -7.34 13.87 -6.02
C GLY A 85 -8.47 13.89 -4.98
N LEU A 86 -8.97 15.12 -4.73
CA LEU A 86 -9.88 15.44 -3.62
C LEU A 86 -11.19 14.62 -3.62
N LEU A 87 -11.77 14.38 -4.80
CA LEU A 87 -13.00 13.59 -4.95
C LEU A 87 -12.83 12.15 -4.46
N ARG A 88 -11.70 11.53 -4.80
CA ARG A 88 -11.44 10.13 -4.42
C ARG A 88 -11.13 10.01 -2.93
N ARG A 89 -10.50 11.02 -2.33
CA ARG A 89 -10.31 11.13 -0.88
C ARG A 89 -11.65 11.16 -0.12
N LEU A 90 -12.60 11.99 -0.56
CA LEU A 90 -13.91 12.11 0.07
C LEU A 90 -14.77 10.83 -0.05
N GLU A 91 -14.66 10.09 -1.17
CA GLU A 91 -15.32 8.79 -1.31
C GLU A 91 -14.81 7.77 -0.29
N LEU A 92 -13.50 7.77 -0.02
CA LEU A 92 -12.86 6.77 0.83
C LEU A 92 -12.92 7.13 2.33
N GLU A 93 -12.97 8.41 2.68
CA GLU A 93 -13.26 8.87 4.05
C GLU A 93 -14.68 8.45 4.52
N ARG A 94 -15.61 8.21 3.60
CA ARG A 94 -16.95 7.65 3.90
C ARG A 94 -16.94 6.13 4.08
N MET A 95 -15.81 5.47 3.83
CA MET A 95 -15.66 4.00 3.81
C MET A 95 -14.89 3.47 5.04
N GLN A 96 -15.00 4.17 6.17
CA GLN A 96 -14.28 3.89 7.44
C GLN A 96 -14.48 2.48 8.03
N GLU A 97 -15.35 1.65 7.45
CA GLU A 97 -15.63 0.29 7.92
C GLU A 97 -14.79 -0.81 7.25
N SER A 98 -13.93 -0.50 6.28
CA SER A 98 -13.10 -1.49 5.58
C SER A 98 -11.62 -1.41 5.96
N ASP A 99 -10.95 -2.55 6.08
CA ASP A 99 -9.52 -2.63 6.40
C ASP A 99 -8.63 -2.05 5.28
N PHE A 100 -7.34 -1.88 5.59
CA PHE A 100 -6.35 -1.33 4.68
C PHE A 100 -6.29 -2.07 3.34
N ALA A 101 -6.18 -3.40 3.37
CA ALA A 101 -6.06 -4.22 2.16
C ALA A 101 -7.31 -4.11 1.28
N SER A 102 -8.49 -4.09 1.88
CA SER A 102 -9.78 -3.92 1.21
C SER A 102 -9.86 -2.57 0.49
N GLN A 103 -9.43 -1.48 1.14
CA GLN A 103 -9.41 -0.14 0.54
C GLN A 103 -8.47 -0.07 -0.67
N ILE A 104 -7.27 -0.67 -0.58
CA ILE A 104 -6.33 -0.73 -1.71
C ILE A 104 -6.89 -1.57 -2.87
N LYS A 105 -7.47 -2.73 -2.59
CA LYS A 105 -8.10 -3.58 -3.62
C LYS A 105 -9.25 -2.85 -4.34
N MET A 106 -10.04 -2.07 -3.62
CA MET A 106 -11.12 -1.29 -4.21
C MET A 106 -10.62 -0.19 -5.13
N LEU A 107 -9.51 0.47 -4.76
CA LEU A 107 -8.83 1.41 -5.65
C LEU A 107 -8.40 0.74 -6.96
N MET A 108 -7.86 -0.48 -6.87
CA MET A 108 -7.40 -1.24 -8.04
C MET A 108 -8.56 -1.73 -8.92
N ARG A 109 -9.72 -2.07 -8.35
CA ARG A 109 -10.90 -2.52 -9.12
C ARG A 109 -11.57 -1.41 -9.94
N ARG A 110 -11.43 -0.16 -9.52
CA ARG A 110 -12.02 1.01 -10.20
C ARG A 110 -11.04 1.72 -11.15
N ALA A 111 -9.82 1.20 -11.28
CA ALA A 111 -8.74 1.87 -12.00
C ALA A 111 -8.66 1.49 -13.48
#